data_AF-A0A2N1SI09-F1
#
_entry.id   AF-A0A2N1SI09-F1
#
_cell.length_a   1.000
_cell.length_b   1.000
_cell.length_c   1.000
_cell.angle_alpha   90.00
_cell.angle_beta   90.00
_cell.angle_gamma   90.00
#
_symmetry.space_group_name_H-M   'P 1'
#
loop_
_entity.id
_entity.type
_entity.pdbx_description
1 polymer ?
#
loop_
_entity_poly.entity_id
_entity_poly.type
_entity_poly.pdbx_seq_one_letter_code
_entity_poly.pdbx_strand_id
1 'polypeptide(L)'
;MERRDYIVNLVTSPGGMALDALSVAVGIGVGLVSGPALGIVAGVASYAVIFAIVMVSGLGSTMASSEMDRRAWSAARGHLAAAKEARNRLASMRVPDPEIKALLELAATRGVAYLAACESARSRDPLAEDALAECVSIADLYLKELDGAATERRYGLADADPFADARARTAAALRDKAAIIEKAALDLSGGLSPADRMGVKESL
;
A
#
# COMPACT_ATOMS: atom_id res chain seq x y z
N MET A 1 -5.85 -22.60 -2.65
CA MET A 1 -4.37 -22.58 -2.48
C MET A 1 -3.86 -23.94 -2.86
N GLU A 2 -2.94 -24.02 -3.84
CA GLU A 2 -2.33 -25.31 -4.18
C GLU A 2 -1.46 -25.81 -3.02
N ARG A 3 -1.44 -27.13 -2.81
CA ARG A 3 -0.70 -27.76 -1.71
C ARG A 3 0.80 -27.43 -1.71
N ARG A 4 1.35 -27.12 -2.91
CA ARG A 4 2.74 -26.71 -3.11
C ARG A 4 3.01 -25.31 -2.56
N ASP A 5 2.16 -24.34 -2.85
CA ASP A 5 2.31 -22.95 -2.38
C ASP A 5 2.27 -22.87 -0.86
N TYR A 6 1.40 -23.68 -0.24
CA TYR A 6 1.32 -23.80 1.21
C TYR A 6 2.64 -24.23 1.84
N ILE A 7 3.24 -25.32 1.33
CA ILE A 7 4.49 -25.86 1.87
C ILE A 7 5.63 -24.87 1.67
N VAL A 8 5.73 -24.28 0.49
CA VAL A 8 6.77 -23.28 0.19
C VAL A 8 6.64 -22.08 1.13
N ASN A 9 5.45 -21.53 1.32
CA ASN A 9 5.22 -20.39 2.22
C ASN A 9 5.47 -20.75 3.69
N LEU A 10 5.12 -21.96 4.13
CA LEU A 10 5.37 -22.41 5.49
C LEU A 10 6.88 -22.52 5.78
N VAL A 11 7.64 -23.18 4.91
CA VAL A 11 9.09 -23.38 5.09
C VAL A 11 9.86 -22.05 5.01
N THR A 12 9.44 -21.14 4.12
CA THR A 12 10.09 -19.83 3.96
C THR A 12 9.62 -18.77 4.96
N SER A 13 8.62 -19.08 5.78
CA SER A 13 8.20 -18.20 6.88
C SER A 13 9.25 -18.17 8.00
N PRO A 14 9.33 -17.09 8.79
CA PRO A 14 10.21 -17.05 9.98
C PRO A 14 9.95 -18.19 10.96
N GLY A 15 8.69 -18.64 11.06
CA GLY A 15 8.31 -19.80 11.84
C GLY A 15 8.95 -21.09 11.30
N GLY A 16 8.80 -21.35 10.00
CA GLY A 16 9.44 -22.51 9.33
C GLY A 16 10.96 -22.54 9.52
N MET A 17 11.62 -21.40 9.35
CA MET A 17 13.07 -21.26 9.59
C MET A 17 13.47 -21.57 11.04
N ALA A 18 12.64 -21.20 12.01
CA ALA A 18 12.88 -21.52 13.42
C ALA A 18 12.72 -23.01 13.71
N LEU A 19 11.77 -23.70 13.05
CA LEU A 19 11.59 -25.15 13.18
C LEU A 19 12.75 -25.92 12.53
N ASP A 20 13.24 -25.44 11.39
CA ASP A 20 14.44 -25.97 10.73
C ASP A 20 15.65 -25.84 11.67
N ALA A 21 15.87 -24.64 12.23
CA ALA A 21 16.97 -24.37 13.15
C ALA A 21 16.89 -25.25 14.41
N LEU A 22 15.69 -25.46 14.97
CA LEU A 22 15.47 -26.33 16.12
C LEU A 22 15.82 -27.78 15.79
N SER A 23 15.40 -28.27 14.62
CA SER A 23 15.66 -29.64 14.17
C SER A 23 17.16 -29.88 13.93
N VAL A 24 17.85 -28.89 13.35
CA VAL A 24 19.32 -28.91 13.21
C VAL A 24 20.01 -28.92 14.57
N ALA A 25 19.55 -28.10 15.52
CA ALA A 25 20.11 -28.07 16.88
C ALA A 25 19.95 -29.41 17.61
N VAL A 26 18.78 -30.06 17.48
CA VAL A 26 18.57 -31.43 18.01
C VAL A 26 19.52 -32.43 17.35
N GLY A 27 19.65 -32.37 16.02
CA GLY A 27 20.55 -33.26 15.29
C GLY A 27 22.02 -33.09 15.69
N ILE A 28 22.49 -31.85 15.87
CA ILE A 28 23.85 -31.56 16.36
C ILE A 28 24.02 -32.09 17.80
N GLY A 29 23.07 -31.81 18.69
CA GLY A 29 23.14 -32.26 20.09
C GLY A 29 23.24 -33.78 20.22
N VAL A 30 22.38 -34.52 19.48
CA VAL A 30 22.44 -35.99 19.45
C VAL A 30 23.71 -36.48 18.75
N GLY A 31 24.15 -35.79 17.69
CA GLY A 31 25.36 -36.14 16.96
C GLY A 31 26.64 -36.07 17.81
N LEU A 32 26.71 -35.08 18.71
CA LEU A 32 27.85 -34.92 19.63
C LEU A 32 27.92 -36.01 20.70
N VAL A 33 26.78 -36.55 21.13
CA VAL A 33 26.70 -37.54 22.21
C VAL A 33 26.73 -38.98 21.69
N SER A 34 26.02 -39.24 20.59
CA SER A 34 25.72 -40.59 20.10
C SER A 34 26.34 -40.89 18.73
N GLY A 35 27.03 -39.91 18.13
CA GLY A 35 27.72 -40.05 16.84
C GLY A 35 26.92 -39.49 15.66
N PRO A 36 27.61 -39.17 14.55
CA PRO A 36 27.07 -38.33 13.48
C PRO A 36 25.87 -38.95 12.75
N ALA A 37 25.86 -40.27 12.57
CA ALA A 37 24.76 -40.98 11.92
C ALA A 37 23.45 -40.87 12.72
N LEU A 38 23.53 -41.01 14.05
CA LEU A 38 22.37 -40.86 14.94
C LEU A 38 21.92 -39.41 15.05
N GLY A 39 22.85 -38.45 14.97
CA GLY A 39 22.52 -37.03 14.89
C GLY A 39 21.69 -36.66 13.65
N ILE A 40 22.07 -37.18 12.47
CA ILE A 40 21.31 -36.95 11.23
C ILE A 40 19.89 -37.53 11.34
N VAL A 41 19.75 -38.77 11.82
CA VAL A 41 18.44 -39.41 11.99
C VAL A 41 17.57 -38.65 12.99
N ALA A 42 18.14 -38.21 14.12
CA ALA A 42 17.43 -37.43 15.12
C ALA A 42 16.99 -36.05 14.59
N GLY A 43 17.82 -35.38 13.80
CA GLY A 43 17.45 -34.11 13.14
C GLY A 43 16.29 -34.27 12.15
N VAL A 44 16.34 -35.29 11.29
CA VAL A 44 15.24 -35.57 10.33
C VAL A 44 13.96 -36.00 11.04
N ALA A 45 14.06 -36.86 12.06
CA ALA A 45 12.90 -37.32 12.82
C ALA A 45 12.25 -36.18 13.63
N SER A 46 13.06 -35.34 14.29
CA SER A 46 12.54 -34.17 15.00
C SER A 46 11.85 -33.19 14.06
N TYR A 47 12.42 -32.93 12.88
CA TYR A 47 11.76 -32.12 11.85
C TYR A 47 10.40 -32.68 11.44
N ALA A 48 10.32 -33.98 11.14
CA ALA A 48 9.07 -34.63 10.74
C ALA A 48 8.00 -34.56 11.83
N VAL A 49 8.39 -34.77 13.10
CA VAL A 49 7.48 -34.70 14.25
C VAL A 49 6.99 -33.27 14.47
N ILE A 50 7.90 -32.30 14.47
CA ILE A 50 7.57 -30.87 14.62
C ILE A 50 6.64 -30.41 13.50
N PHE A 51 6.95 -30.76 12.25
CA PHE A 51 6.13 -30.43 11.08
C PHE A 51 4.73 -31.03 11.18
N ALA A 52 4.61 -32.29 11.61
CA ALA A 52 3.33 -32.94 11.84
C ALA A 52 2.51 -32.24 12.95
N ILE A 53 3.15 -31.85 14.05
CA ILE A 53 2.50 -31.09 15.13
C ILE A 53 1.98 -29.75 14.62
N VAL A 54 2.77 -29.02 13.83
CA VAL A 54 2.39 -27.71 13.28
C VAL A 54 1.25 -27.81 12.26
N MET A 55 1.21 -28.88 11.47
CA MET A 55 0.11 -29.19 10.56
C MET A 55 -1.19 -29.52 11.30
N VAL A 56 -1.13 -30.40 12.32
CA VAL A 56 -2.32 -30.85 13.06
C VAL A 56 -2.87 -29.75 13.98
N SER A 57 -2.01 -28.89 14.53
CA SER A 57 -2.43 -27.80 15.42
C SER A 57 -3.01 -26.57 14.71
N GLY A 58 -2.99 -26.51 13.38
CA GLY A 58 -3.44 -25.34 12.62
C GLY A 58 -2.49 -24.13 12.69
N LEU A 59 -1.41 -24.21 13.45
CA LEU A 59 -0.35 -23.19 13.50
C LEU A 59 0.35 -23.02 12.15
N GLY A 60 0.41 -24.09 11.34
CA GLY A 60 0.97 -24.01 9.99
C GLY A 60 0.14 -23.13 9.05
N SER A 61 -1.19 -23.16 9.15
CA SER A 61 -2.04 -22.27 8.34
C SER A 61 -1.90 -20.80 8.68
N THR A 62 -1.73 -20.46 9.96
CA THR A 62 -1.53 -19.07 10.40
C THR A 62 -0.14 -18.54 10.05
N MET A 63 0.90 -19.38 10.15
CA MET A 63 2.25 -19.03 9.69
C MET A 63 2.29 -18.82 8.18
N ALA A 64 1.65 -19.70 7.40
CA ALA A 64 1.60 -19.55 5.95
C ALA A 64 0.80 -18.31 5.52
N SER A 65 -0.35 -18.02 6.16
CA SER A 65 -1.14 -16.83 5.84
C SER A 65 -0.40 -15.55 6.20
N SER A 66 0.24 -15.49 7.38
CA SER A 66 1.02 -14.30 7.78
C SER A 66 2.21 -14.03 6.86
N GLU A 67 2.86 -15.06 6.33
CA GLU A 67 3.93 -14.90 5.34
C GLU A 67 3.40 -14.41 3.98
N MET A 68 2.23 -14.91 3.56
CA MET A 68 1.56 -14.40 2.37
C MET A 68 1.18 -12.93 2.53
N ASP A 69 0.60 -12.55 3.68
CA ASP A 69 0.27 -11.16 4.00
C ASP A 69 1.52 -10.27 4.01
N ARG A 70 2.63 -10.77 4.57
CA ARG A 70 3.93 -10.07 4.55
C ARG A 70 4.42 -9.82 3.13
N ARG A 71 4.36 -10.82 2.25
CA ARG A 71 4.79 -10.70 0.84
C ARG A 71 3.87 -9.79 0.06
N ALA A 72 2.56 -9.94 0.23
CA ALA A 72 1.56 -9.09 -0.39
C ALA A 72 1.78 -7.62 0.01
N TRP A 73 2.00 -7.36 1.30
CA TRP A 73 2.32 -6.01 1.78
C TRP A 73 3.64 -5.48 1.24
N SER A 74 4.67 -6.33 1.16
CA SER A 74 5.96 -5.95 0.57
C SER A 74 5.81 -5.56 -0.91
N ALA A 75 4.97 -6.26 -1.67
CA ALA A 75 4.67 -5.90 -3.05
C ALA A 75 3.86 -4.59 -3.14
N ALA A 76 2.92 -4.37 -2.22
CA ALA A 76 2.09 -3.16 -2.16
C ALA A 76 2.92 -1.88 -1.90
N ARG A 77 4.09 -1.98 -1.24
CA ARG A 77 4.96 -0.81 -0.98
C ARG A 77 5.37 -0.05 -2.24
N GLY A 78 5.57 -0.74 -3.36
CA GLY A 78 5.91 -0.07 -4.63
C GLY A 78 4.80 0.86 -5.10
N HIS A 79 3.55 0.43 -4.97
CA HIS A 79 2.39 1.24 -5.34
C HIS A 79 2.16 2.40 -4.37
N LEU A 80 2.29 2.16 -3.06
CA LEU A 80 2.17 3.23 -2.06
C LEU A 80 3.28 4.29 -2.22
N ALA A 81 4.47 3.90 -2.68
CA ALA A 81 5.54 4.84 -3.01
C ALA A 81 5.16 5.71 -4.22
N ALA A 82 4.56 5.14 -5.27
CA ALA A 82 4.05 5.91 -6.41
C ALA A 82 2.92 6.88 -6.01
N ALA A 83 1.97 6.43 -5.19
CA ALA A 83 0.91 7.27 -4.65
C ALA A 83 1.47 8.42 -3.78
N LYS A 84 2.50 8.14 -2.98
CA LYS A 84 3.22 9.16 -2.20
C LYS A 84 3.88 10.20 -3.10
N GLU A 85 4.47 9.77 -4.21
CA GLU A 85 5.09 10.68 -5.17
C GLU A 85 4.05 11.56 -5.87
N ALA A 86 2.93 10.98 -6.33
CA ALA A 86 1.82 11.75 -6.88
C ALA A 86 1.31 12.81 -5.88
N ARG A 87 1.12 12.42 -4.61
CA ARG A 87 0.74 13.34 -3.53
C ARG A 87 1.74 14.47 -3.34
N ASN A 88 3.05 14.16 -3.31
CA ASN A 88 4.09 15.17 -3.16
C ASN A 88 4.08 16.15 -4.33
N ARG A 89 3.91 15.64 -5.55
CA ARG A 89 3.78 16.46 -6.75
C ARG A 89 2.60 17.41 -6.67
N LEU A 90 1.41 16.93 -6.28
CA LEU A 90 0.22 17.76 -6.06
C LEU A 90 0.49 18.89 -5.05
N ALA A 91 1.11 18.58 -3.91
CA ALA A 91 1.41 19.56 -2.86
C ALA A 91 2.43 20.63 -3.30
N SER A 92 3.34 20.28 -4.20
CA SER A 92 4.40 21.19 -4.70
C SER A 92 4.00 21.96 -5.96
N MET A 93 2.88 21.61 -6.58
CA MET A 93 2.48 22.15 -7.88
C MET A 93 2.09 23.62 -7.76
N ARG A 94 2.66 24.45 -8.64
CA ARG A 94 2.36 25.88 -8.71
C ARG A 94 1.29 26.11 -9.77
N VAL A 95 0.07 26.37 -9.33
CA VAL A 95 -1.06 26.71 -10.21
C VAL A 95 -1.45 28.18 -9.97
N PRO A 96 -1.62 28.99 -11.03
CA PRO A 96 -1.96 30.40 -10.90
C PRO A 96 -3.40 30.63 -10.37
N ASP A 97 -4.32 29.71 -10.66
CA ASP A 97 -5.70 29.77 -10.16
C ASP A 97 -5.77 29.32 -8.69
N PRO A 98 -6.21 30.20 -7.77
CA PRO A 98 -6.25 29.89 -6.34
C PRO A 98 -7.28 28.82 -5.97
N GLU A 99 -8.38 28.68 -6.72
CA GLU A 99 -9.40 27.66 -6.44
C GLU A 99 -8.89 26.28 -6.84
N ILE A 100 -8.29 26.16 -8.02
CA ILE A 100 -7.68 24.90 -8.47
C ILE A 100 -6.54 24.51 -7.52
N LYS A 101 -5.70 25.48 -7.12
CA LYS A 101 -4.64 25.25 -6.15
C LYS A 101 -5.19 24.70 -4.82
N ALA A 102 -6.24 25.29 -4.27
CA ALA A 102 -6.87 24.80 -3.04
C ALA A 102 -7.40 23.36 -3.18
N LEU A 103 -7.94 23.00 -4.34
CA LEU A 103 -8.39 21.62 -4.61
C LEU A 103 -7.23 20.62 -4.71
N LEU A 104 -6.09 21.01 -5.29
CA LEU A 104 -4.89 20.17 -5.32
C LEU A 104 -4.31 19.98 -3.91
N GLU A 105 -4.27 21.03 -3.10
CA GLU A 105 -3.85 20.96 -1.70
C GLU A 105 -4.79 20.09 -0.86
N LEU A 106 -6.11 20.16 -1.11
CA LEU A 106 -7.11 19.29 -0.50
C LEU A 106 -6.86 17.82 -0.87
N ALA A 107 -6.68 17.52 -2.16
CA ALA A 107 -6.37 16.17 -2.62
C ALA A 107 -5.05 15.65 -2.03
N ALA A 108 -4.03 16.51 -1.92
CA ALA A 108 -2.76 16.14 -1.31
C ALA A 108 -2.90 15.85 0.19
N THR A 109 -3.67 16.66 0.92
CA THR A 109 -3.96 16.45 2.34
C THR A 109 -4.71 15.15 2.58
N ARG A 110 -5.72 14.87 1.76
CA ARG A 110 -6.46 13.59 1.79
C ARG A 110 -5.56 12.41 1.42
N GLY A 111 -4.64 12.59 0.47
CA GLY A 111 -3.61 11.60 0.14
C GLY A 111 -2.69 11.26 1.32
N VAL A 112 -2.34 12.23 2.17
CA VAL A 112 -1.60 11.97 3.44
C VAL A 112 -2.42 11.07 4.36
N ALA A 113 -3.70 11.39 4.58
CA ALA A 113 -4.58 10.61 5.43
C ALA A 113 -4.76 9.18 4.90
N TYR A 114 -4.94 9.02 3.58
CA TYR A 114 -5.02 7.73 2.91
C TYR A 114 -3.76 6.88 3.12
N LEU A 115 -2.57 7.43 2.87
CA LEU A 115 -1.31 6.70 3.04
C LEU A 115 -1.07 6.29 4.50
N ALA A 116 -1.44 7.14 5.46
CA ALA A 116 -1.39 6.81 6.87
C ALA A 116 -2.38 5.68 7.23
N ALA A 117 -3.60 5.70 6.66
CA ALA A 117 -4.58 4.65 6.83
C ALA A 117 -4.09 3.31 6.25
N CYS A 118 -3.49 3.33 5.05
CA CYS A 118 -2.89 2.16 4.40
C CYS A 118 -1.82 1.51 5.29
N GLU A 119 -0.90 2.31 5.84
CA GLU A 119 0.17 1.79 6.71
C GLU A 119 -0.40 1.16 7.98
N SER A 120 -1.42 1.78 8.57
CA SER A 120 -2.06 1.25 9.79
C SER A 120 -2.87 -0.03 9.54
N ALA A 121 -3.57 -0.11 8.41
CA ALA A 121 -4.43 -1.23 8.07
C ALA A 121 -3.67 -2.36 7.34
N ARG A 122 -2.42 -2.12 6.91
CA ARG A 122 -1.66 -2.98 5.98
C ARG A 122 -2.47 -3.39 4.75
N SER A 123 -3.24 -2.44 4.22
CA SER A 123 -4.12 -2.63 3.08
C SER A 123 -4.03 -1.43 2.15
N ARG A 124 -4.53 -1.59 0.93
CA ARG A 124 -4.52 -0.57 -0.13
C ARG A 124 -5.87 -0.55 -0.82
N ASP A 125 -6.21 0.62 -1.35
CA ASP A 125 -7.29 0.78 -2.31
C ASP A 125 -6.71 1.25 -3.65
N PRO A 126 -6.71 0.39 -4.69
CA PRO A 126 -6.24 0.76 -6.03
C PRO A 126 -6.94 2.00 -6.60
N LEU A 127 -8.23 2.20 -6.32
CA LEU A 127 -9.00 3.32 -6.86
C LEU A 127 -8.52 4.67 -6.32
N ALA A 128 -8.08 4.70 -5.05
CA ALA A 128 -7.53 5.90 -4.45
C ALA A 128 -6.13 6.25 -4.98
N GLU A 129 -5.32 5.23 -5.31
CA GLU A 129 -4.02 5.42 -5.95
C GLU A 129 -4.17 5.99 -7.36
N ASP A 130 -5.09 5.43 -8.14
CA ASP A 130 -5.42 5.92 -9.48
C ASP A 130 -5.98 7.34 -9.39
N ALA A 131 -6.86 7.63 -8.43
CA ALA A 131 -7.39 8.98 -8.22
C ALA A 131 -6.28 10.02 -7.90
N LEU A 132 -5.25 9.65 -7.12
CA LEU A 132 -4.10 10.53 -6.87
C LEU A 132 -3.29 10.81 -8.14
N ALA A 133 -3.04 9.77 -8.95
CA ALA A 133 -2.33 9.91 -10.23
C ALA A 133 -3.15 10.71 -11.26
N GLU A 134 -4.47 10.53 -11.28
CA GLU A 134 -5.39 11.28 -12.13
C GLU A 134 -5.47 12.75 -11.73
N CYS A 135 -5.46 13.08 -10.43
CA CYS A 135 -5.38 14.48 -9.99
C CYS A 135 -4.15 15.20 -10.58
N VAL A 136 -2.99 14.53 -10.63
CA VAL A 136 -1.78 15.09 -11.25
C VAL A 136 -2.00 15.29 -12.75
N SER A 137 -2.58 14.30 -13.41
CA SER A 137 -2.84 14.35 -14.87
C SER A 137 -3.85 15.45 -15.23
N ILE A 138 -4.91 15.61 -14.45
CA ILE A 138 -5.92 16.67 -14.58
C ILE A 138 -5.26 18.04 -14.44
N ALA A 139 -4.39 18.21 -13.44
CA ALA A 139 -3.69 19.47 -13.22
C ALA A 139 -2.70 19.79 -14.36
N ASP A 140 -1.96 18.78 -14.83
CA ASP A 140 -1.05 18.94 -15.99
C ASP A 140 -1.81 19.34 -17.26
N LEU A 141 -2.99 18.75 -17.52
CA LEU A 141 -3.85 19.12 -18.64
C LEU A 141 -4.35 20.56 -18.52
N TYR A 142 -4.80 20.96 -17.33
CA TYR A 142 -5.25 22.33 -17.08
C TYR A 142 -4.12 23.36 -17.28
N LEU A 143 -2.89 23.06 -16.85
CA LEU A 143 -1.75 23.95 -17.05
C LEU A 143 -1.38 24.07 -18.53
N LYS A 144 -1.37 22.96 -19.28
CA LYS A 144 -1.14 22.97 -20.73
C LYS A 144 -2.15 23.84 -21.47
N GLU A 145 -3.41 23.77 -21.06
CA GLU A 145 -4.48 24.60 -21.62
C GLU A 145 -4.23 26.10 -21.37
N LEU A 146 -3.84 26.47 -20.14
CA LEU A 146 -3.49 27.85 -19.81
C LEU A 146 -2.29 28.36 -20.63
N ASP A 147 -1.28 27.51 -20.83
CA ASP A 147 -0.10 27.84 -21.63
C ASP A 147 -0.45 27.99 -23.13
N GLY A 148 -1.33 27.13 -23.66
CA GLY A 148 -1.86 27.23 -25.02
C GLY A 148 -2.60 28.55 -25.24
N ALA A 149 -3.60 28.83 -24.39
CA ALA A 149 -4.39 30.05 -24.46
C ALA A 149 -3.54 31.33 -24.22
N ALA A 150 -2.48 31.25 -23.42
CA ALA A 150 -1.53 32.36 -23.26
C ALA A 150 -0.69 32.60 -24.53
N THR A 151 -0.29 31.51 -25.20
CA THR A 151 0.48 31.57 -26.46
C THR A 151 -0.36 32.15 -27.59
N GLU A 152 -1.59 31.69 -27.77
CA GLU A 152 -2.49 32.20 -28.82
C GLU A 152 -2.80 33.70 -28.63
N ARG A 153 -3.10 34.11 -27.40
CA ARG A 153 -3.29 35.54 -27.05
C ARG A 153 -2.06 36.38 -27.37
N ARG A 154 -0.85 35.86 -27.12
CA ARG A 154 0.40 36.56 -27.40
C ARG A 154 0.61 36.80 -28.90
N TYR A 155 0.17 35.87 -29.75
CA TYR A 155 0.31 35.96 -31.20
C TYR A 155 -0.94 36.51 -31.91
N GLY A 156 -1.97 36.90 -31.16
CA GLY A 156 -3.24 37.38 -31.74
C GLY A 156 -3.97 36.33 -32.57
N LEU A 157 -3.72 35.05 -32.29
CA LEU A 157 -4.37 33.94 -32.96
C LEU A 157 -5.75 33.71 -32.34
N ALA A 158 -6.70 33.28 -33.18
CA ALA A 158 -7.95 32.73 -32.66
C ALA A 158 -7.65 31.41 -31.96
N ASP A 159 -8.32 31.18 -30.83
CA ASP A 159 -8.24 29.92 -30.10
C ASP A 159 -8.73 28.79 -31.01
N ALA A 160 -7.82 27.88 -31.34
CA ALA A 160 -8.09 26.81 -32.29
C ALA A 160 -8.89 25.67 -31.66
N ASP A 161 -8.88 25.54 -30.33
CA ASP A 161 -9.55 24.47 -29.59
C ASP A 161 -10.10 25.01 -28.26
N PRO A 162 -11.17 25.85 -28.31
CA PRO A 162 -11.66 26.54 -27.13
C PRO A 162 -12.19 25.54 -26.09
N PHE A 163 -11.42 25.37 -25.01
CA PHE A 163 -11.80 24.49 -23.92
C PHE A 163 -12.82 25.19 -23.01
N ALA A 164 -14.08 25.20 -23.45
CA ALA A 164 -15.17 25.83 -22.72
C ALA A 164 -15.23 25.33 -21.26
N ASP A 165 -15.28 26.29 -20.34
CA ASP A 165 -15.36 26.06 -18.89
C ASP A 165 -14.26 25.16 -18.30
N ALA A 166 -13.03 25.22 -18.87
CA ALA A 166 -11.86 24.46 -18.40
C ALA A 166 -11.70 24.47 -16.88
N ARG A 167 -11.82 25.66 -16.27
CA ARG A 167 -11.73 25.84 -14.82
C ARG A 167 -12.80 25.03 -14.07
N ALA A 168 -14.07 25.15 -14.46
CA ALA A 168 -15.17 24.47 -13.76
C ALA A 168 -15.08 22.95 -13.90
N ARG A 169 -14.70 22.45 -15.09
CA ARG A 169 -14.50 21.02 -15.35
C ARG A 169 -13.35 20.45 -14.54
N THR A 170 -12.20 21.13 -14.52
CA THR A 170 -11.05 20.76 -13.70
C THR A 170 -11.42 20.76 -12.22
N ALA A 171 -12.13 21.79 -11.75
CA ALA A 171 -12.55 21.88 -10.36
C ALA A 171 -13.50 20.74 -9.97
N ALA A 172 -14.49 20.41 -10.82
CA ALA A 172 -15.40 19.29 -10.60
C ALA A 172 -14.64 17.95 -10.54
N ALA A 173 -13.77 17.69 -11.53
CA ALA A 173 -12.99 16.46 -11.58
C ALA A 173 -12.09 16.30 -10.34
N LEU A 174 -11.41 17.38 -9.90
CA LEU A 174 -10.57 17.34 -8.71
C LEU A 174 -11.38 17.09 -7.42
N ARG A 175 -12.59 17.66 -7.31
CA ARG A 175 -13.49 17.38 -6.17
C ARG A 175 -13.91 15.91 -6.13
N ASP A 176 -14.27 15.35 -7.28
CA ASP A 176 -14.67 13.95 -7.37
C ASP A 176 -13.52 13.01 -6.97
N LYS A 177 -12.31 13.25 -7.48
CA LYS A 177 -11.13 12.45 -7.11
C LYS A 177 -10.74 12.64 -5.65
N ALA A 178 -10.82 13.86 -5.12
CA ALA A 178 -10.62 14.11 -3.69
C ALA A 178 -11.63 13.32 -2.83
N ALA A 179 -12.88 13.20 -3.27
CA ALA A 179 -13.90 12.43 -2.54
C ALA A 179 -13.61 10.92 -2.54
N ILE A 180 -13.12 10.37 -3.68
CA ILE A 180 -12.68 8.97 -3.76
C ILE A 180 -11.55 8.69 -2.75
N ILE A 181 -10.54 9.56 -2.70
CA ILE A 181 -9.39 9.40 -1.79
C ILE A 181 -9.85 9.47 -0.32
N GLU A 182 -10.74 10.40 0.02
CA GLU A 182 -11.30 10.54 1.37
C GLU A 182 -12.09 9.30 1.79
N LYS A 183 -12.97 8.81 0.91
CA LYS A 183 -13.76 7.61 1.16
C LYS A 183 -12.86 6.40 1.44
N ALA A 184 -11.86 6.18 0.58
CA ALA A 184 -10.91 5.07 0.77
C ALA A 184 -10.14 5.18 2.09
N ALA A 185 -9.73 6.40 2.48
CA ALA A 185 -9.08 6.63 3.76
C ALA A 185 -9.98 6.26 4.94
N LEU A 186 -11.26 6.63 4.89
CA LEU A 186 -12.26 6.31 5.91
C LEU A 186 -12.54 4.80 5.98
N ASP A 187 -12.73 4.15 4.83
CA ASP A 187 -13.00 2.72 4.76
C ASP A 187 -11.84 1.91 5.36
N LEU A 188 -10.60 2.32 5.09
CA LEU A 188 -9.40 1.71 5.68
C LEU A 188 -9.24 1.99 7.18
N SER A 189 -9.77 3.10 7.69
CA SER A 189 -9.70 3.45 9.12
C SER A 189 -10.91 3.02 9.94
N GLY A 190 -11.75 2.12 9.41
CA GLY A 190 -12.93 1.62 10.10
C GLY A 190 -14.07 2.64 10.20
N GLY A 191 -14.16 3.56 9.24
CA GLY A 191 -15.23 4.56 9.14
C GLY A 191 -15.06 5.81 10.00
N LEU A 192 -14.01 5.88 10.84
CA LEU A 192 -13.75 7.04 11.68
C LEU A 192 -12.83 8.05 10.99
N SER A 193 -13.24 9.31 10.96
CA SER A 193 -12.36 10.37 10.50
C SER A 193 -11.17 10.57 11.47
N PRO A 194 -10.06 11.19 11.03
CA PRO A 194 -8.97 11.54 11.93
C PRO A 194 -9.40 12.42 13.12
N ALA A 195 -10.37 13.31 12.91
CA ALA A 195 -10.94 14.15 13.97
C ALA A 195 -11.70 13.30 15.00
N ASP A 196 -12.52 12.35 14.53
CA ASP A 196 -13.28 11.46 15.42
C ASP A 196 -12.35 10.59 16.27
N ARG A 197 -11.24 10.11 15.69
CA ARG A 197 -10.23 9.32 16.41
C ARG A 197 -9.54 10.12 17.52
N MET A 198 -9.29 11.42 17.31
CA MET A 198 -8.75 12.29 18.35
C MET A 198 -9.76 12.53 19.46
N GLY A 199 -11.03 12.78 19.12
CA GLY A 199 -12.11 12.92 20.11
C GLY A 199 -12.26 11.68 21.01
N VAL A 200 -12.18 10.48 20.43
CA VAL A 200 -12.22 9.22 21.21
C VAL A 200 -11.03 9.12 22.17
N LYS A 201 -9.82 9.50 21.72
CA LYS A 201 -8.61 9.48 22.57
C LYS A 201 -8.64 10.49 23.71
N GLU A 202 -9.27 11.64 23.53
CA GLU A 202 -9.39 12.66 24.57
C GLU A 202 -10.47 12.32 25.61
N SER A 203 -11.42 11.45 25.26
CA SER A 203 -12.52 11.01 26.13
C SER A 203 -12.21 9.78 27.00
N LEU A 204 -11.06 9.13 26.79
CA LEU A 204 -10.59 7.94 27.52
C LEU A 204 -9.41 8.29 28.43
#